data_AF-A0A259JZ88-F1
#
_entry.id   AF-A0A259JZ88-F1
#
_cell.length_a   1.000
_cell.length_b   1.000
_cell.length_c   1.000
_cell.angle_alpha   90.00
_cell.angle_beta   90.00
_cell.angle_gamma   90.00
#
_symmetry.space_group_name_H-M   'P 1'
#
loop_
_entity.id
_entity.type
_entity.pdbx_description
1 polymer ?
#
loop_
_entity_poly.entity_id
_entity_poly.type
_entity_poly.pdbx_seq_one_letter_code
_entity_poly.pdbx_strand_id
1 'polypeptide(L)'
;MTMLAKDIRPKAPDTEKITINLGFVDLGHIDLLVQENFYSNRTDFIRTAIRNQLDRHAETVQKSVVRNQLDLGLRHFSRQDLESVQAAGERLDIQVLGLAVIAPDVPPELARGTISSLH
;
A
#
# COMPACT_ATOMS: atom_id res chain seq x y z
N MET A 1 7.87 -15.99 37.50
CA MET A 1 8.65 -15.64 36.30
C MET A 1 7.65 -15.50 35.15
N THR A 2 7.21 -14.27 34.89
CA THR A 2 6.10 -13.97 33.97
C THR A 2 6.56 -14.18 32.54
N MET A 3 5.98 -15.16 31.85
CA MET A 3 6.22 -15.43 30.44
C MET A 3 5.71 -14.23 29.63
N LEU A 4 6.61 -13.52 28.92
CA LEU A 4 6.21 -12.56 27.90
C LEU A 4 5.45 -13.31 26.81
N ALA A 5 4.16 -13.05 26.70
CA ALA A 5 3.39 -13.41 25.52
C ALA A 5 4.05 -12.70 24.33
N LYS A 6 4.74 -13.48 23.49
CA LYS A 6 5.27 -13.00 22.22
C LYS A 6 4.06 -12.54 21.41
N ASP A 7 4.03 -11.27 21.08
CA ASP A 7 2.98 -10.65 20.30
C ASP A 7 3.05 -11.21 18.87
N ILE A 8 2.30 -12.28 18.60
CA ILE A 8 2.16 -12.90 17.27
C ILE A 8 1.09 -12.12 16.50
N ARG A 9 1.25 -10.80 16.38
CA ARG A 9 0.46 -10.03 15.42
C ARG A 9 1.22 -10.05 14.09
N PRO A 10 0.66 -10.63 13.02
CA PRO A 10 1.31 -10.57 11.71
C PRO A 10 1.42 -9.10 11.30
N LYS A 11 2.66 -8.59 11.22
CA LYS A 11 2.91 -7.27 10.67
C LYS A 11 2.46 -7.27 9.22
N ALA A 12 1.64 -6.30 8.83
CA ALA A 12 1.24 -6.14 7.43
C ALA A 12 2.49 -6.03 6.55
N PRO A 13 2.54 -6.71 5.40
CA PRO A 13 3.71 -6.67 4.53
C PRO A 13 3.94 -5.26 4.00
N ASP A 14 5.15 -4.75 4.13
CA ASP A 14 5.54 -3.40 3.67
C ASP A 14 5.65 -3.33 2.12
N THR A 15 5.53 -4.47 1.42
CA THR A 15 5.63 -4.56 -0.05
C THR A 15 4.69 -5.62 -0.61
N GLU A 16 4.13 -5.37 -1.79
CA GLU A 16 3.35 -6.33 -2.55
C GLU A 16 4.15 -6.90 -3.72
N LYS A 17 4.02 -8.21 -3.99
CA LYS A 17 4.68 -8.86 -5.12
C LYS A 17 3.80 -8.78 -6.36
N ILE A 18 4.35 -8.20 -7.42
CA ILE A 18 3.73 -8.21 -8.75
C ILE A 18 4.33 -9.31 -9.63
N THR A 19 3.52 -9.89 -10.51
CA THR A 19 3.97 -10.80 -11.58
C THR A 19 3.57 -10.18 -12.91
N ILE A 20 4.53 -10.02 -13.82
CA ILE A 20 4.32 -9.36 -15.11
C ILE A 20 4.99 -10.17 -16.22
N ASN A 21 4.43 -10.10 -17.43
CA ASN A 21 5.10 -10.59 -18.64
C ASN A 21 5.93 -9.45 -19.24
N LEU A 22 7.15 -9.76 -19.69
CA LEU A 22 8.03 -8.82 -20.40
C LEU A 22 8.36 -9.37 -21.78
N GLY A 23 8.51 -8.49 -22.77
CA GLY A 23 8.98 -8.88 -24.10
C GLY A 23 10.42 -9.39 -24.05
N PHE A 24 10.77 -10.33 -24.94
CA PHE A 24 12.10 -10.94 -24.95
C PHE A 24 13.24 -9.91 -25.12
N VAL A 25 13.01 -8.88 -25.94
CA VAL A 25 13.99 -7.81 -26.19
C VAL A 25 14.23 -6.98 -24.93
N ASP A 26 13.15 -6.53 -24.27
CA ASP A 26 13.25 -5.74 -23.04
C ASP A 26 13.92 -6.53 -21.92
N LEU A 27 13.55 -7.81 -21.75
CA LEU A 27 14.19 -8.68 -20.78
C LEU A 27 15.70 -8.83 -21.06
N GLY A 28 16.09 -8.98 -22.32
CA GLY A 28 17.50 -9.04 -22.73
C GLY A 28 18.27 -7.76 -22.39
N HIS A 29 17.67 -6.58 -22.59
CA HIS A 29 18.29 -5.31 -22.20
C HIS A 29 18.45 -5.19 -20.68
N ILE A 30 17.44 -5.60 -19.90
CA ILE A 30 17.51 -5.60 -18.44
C ILE A 30 18.65 -6.53 -17.98
N ASP A 31 18.76 -7.70 -18.58
CA ASP A 31 19.81 -8.67 -18.25
C ASP A 31 21.20 -8.13 -18.52
N LEU A 32 21.39 -7.47 -19.67
CA LEU A 32 22.67 -6.86 -20.01
C LEU A 32 23.05 -5.76 -18.99
N LEU A 33 22.10 -4.92 -18.60
CA LEU A 33 22.34 -3.87 -17.59
C LEU A 33 22.73 -4.45 -16.22
N VAL A 34 22.16 -5.59 -15.85
CA VAL A 34 22.53 -6.29 -14.62
C VAL A 34 23.92 -6.94 -14.76
N GLN A 35 24.22 -7.57 -15.89
CA GLN A 35 25.51 -8.20 -16.17
C GLN A 35 26.67 -7.19 -16.15
N GLU A 36 26.44 -6.00 -16.70
CA GLU A 36 27.39 -4.89 -16.71
C GLU A 36 27.43 -4.11 -15.37
N ASN A 37 26.78 -4.62 -14.32
CA ASN A 37 26.77 -4.08 -12.96
C ASN A 37 26.18 -2.65 -12.82
N PHE A 38 25.37 -2.19 -13.79
CA PHE A 38 24.61 -0.95 -13.61
C PHE A 38 23.51 -1.10 -12.53
N TYR A 39 23.00 -2.32 -12.35
CA TYR A 39 22.01 -2.66 -11.33
C TYR A 39 22.37 -3.97 -10.64
N SER A 40 22.01 -4.08 -9.36
CA SER A 40 22.37 -5.27 -8.55
C SER A 40 21.60 -6.53 -8.96
N ASN A 41 20.37 -6.38 -9.48
CA ASN A 41 19.53 -7.47 -9.99
C ASN A 41 18.34 -6.90 -10.80
N ARG A 42 17.59 -7.79 -11.47
CA ARG A 42 16.39 -7.41 -12.26
C ARG A 42 15.34 -6.67 -11.42
N THR A 43 15.12 -7.09 -10.17
CA THR A 43 14.13 -6.45 -9.29
C THR A 43 14.51 -5.02 -8.94
N ASP A 44 15.81 -4.75 -8.74
CA ASP A 44 16.35 -3.42 -8.48
C ASP A 44 16.15 -2.49 -9.69
N PHE A 45 16.47 -2.97 -10.90
CA PHE A 45 16.18 -2.26 -12.14
C PHE A 45 14.69 -1.90 -12.24
N ILE A 46 13.80 -2.89 -12.10
CA ILE A 46 12.34 -2.70 -12.25
C ILE A 46 11.82 -1.71 -11.22
N ARG A 47 12.24 -1.82 -9.95
CA ARG A 47 11.84 -0.90 -8.89
C ARG A 47 12.31 0.53 -9.17
N THR A 48 13.53 0.68 -9.66
CA THR A 48 14.10 1.98 -10.03
C THR A 48 13.35 2.59 -11.22
N ALA A 49 13.06 1.80 -12.26
CA ALA A 49 12.30 2.25 -13.42
C ALA A 49 10.89 2.72 -13.04
N ILE A 50 10.19 1.98 -12.16
CA ILE A 50 8.87 2.37 -11.64
C ILE A 50 8.95 3.71 -10.91
N ARG A 51 9.90 3.88 -9.98
CA ARG A 51 10.09 5.14 -9.25
C ARG A 51 10.34 6.31 -10.20
N ASN A 52 11.24 6.14 -11.16
CA ASN A 52 11.55 7.18 -12.15
C ASN A 52 10.33 7.60 -12.97
N GLN A 53 9.45 6.66 -13.34
CA GLN A 53 8.22 7.00 -14.07
C GLN A 53 7.18 7.67 -13.17
N LEU A 54 7.02 7.22 -11.92
CA LEU A 54 6.12 7.87 -10.96
C LEU A 54 6.56 9.30 -10.67
N ASP A 55 7.86 9.53 -10.47
CA ASP A 55 8.41 10.86 -10.22
C ASP A 55 8.14 11.82 -11.39
N ARG A 56 8.29 11.33 -12.64
CA ARG A 56 7.96 12.11 -13.85
C ARG A 56 6.48 12.49 -13.95
N HIS A 57 5.60 11.67 -13.38
CA HIS A 57 4.15 11.88 -13.39
C HIS A 57 3.59 12.39 -12.06
N ALA A 58 4.45 12.77 -11.10
CA ALA A 58 4.05 13.07 -9.73
C ALA A 58 2.95 14.13 -9.65
N GLU A 59 3.06 15.23 -10.40
CA GLU A 59 2.06 16.29 -10.41
C GLU A 59 0.71 15.82 -10.96
N THR A 60 0.73 15.01 -12.03
CA THR A 60 -0.49 14.42 -12.61
C THR A 60 -1.17 13.46 -11.63
N VAL A 61 -0.38 12.61 -10.97
CA VAL A 61 -0.87 11.69 -9.94
C VAL A 61 -1.47 12.47 -8.78
N GLN A 62 -0.79 13.50 -8.27
CA GLN A 62 -1.28 14.34 -7.17
C GLN A 62 -2.59 15.05 -7.52
N LYS A 63 -2.69 15.64 -8.72
CA LYS A 63 -3.94 16.26 -9.20
C LYS A 63 -5.09 15.25 -9.26
N SER A 64 -4.82 14.02 -9.72
CA SER A 64 -5.82 12.96 -9.78
C SER A 64 -6.26 12.51 -8.39
N VAL A 65 -5.32 12.39 -7.45
CA VAL A 65 -5.56 12.04 -6.05
C VAL A 65 -6.46 13.06 -5.36
N VAL A 66 -6.14 14.35 -5.48
CA VAL A 66 -6.94 15.43 -4.88
C VAL A 66 -8.34 15.48 -5.51
N ARG A 67 -8.43 15.38 -6.84
CA ARG A 67 -9.72 15.41 -7.55
C ARG A 67 -10.63 14.26 -7.13
N ASN A 68 -10.06 13.08 -6.92
CA ASN A 68 -10.82 11.88 -6.64
C ASN A 68 -10.89 11.53 -5.14
N GLN A 69 -10.27 12.33 -4.25
CA GLN A 69 -10.18 12.07 -2.80
C GLN A 69 -9.61 10.69 -2.46
N LEU A 70 -8.52 10.30 -3.13
CA LEU A 70 -7.89 8.99 -2.97
C LEU A 70 -6.79 9.01 -1.91
N ASP A 71 -6.81 8.08 -0.96
CA ASP A 71 -5.67 7.80 -0.09
C ASP A 71 -4.68 6.89 -0.83
N LEU A 72 -3.48 7.37 -1.12
CA LEU A 72 -2.41 6.58 -1.73
C LEU A 72 -1.57 5.85 -0.68
N GLY A 73 -1.34 4.56 -0.89
CA GLY A 73 -0.40 3.75 -0.11
C GLY A 73 -1.06 2.85 0.91
N LEU A 74 -0.42 2.69 2.08
CA LEU A 74 -0.91 1.84 3.16
C LEU A 74 -1.66 2.68 4.18
N ARG A 75 -2.96 2.41 4.36
CA ARG A 75 -3.79 3.04 5.38
C ARG A 75 -4.18 2.02 6.44
N HIS A 76 -3.76 2.25 7.68
CA HIS A 76 -4.11 1.40 8.82
C HIS A 76 -5.17 2.08 9.68
N PHE A 77 -6.30 1.41 9.91
CA PHE A 77 -7.39 1.86 10.77
C PHE A 77 -7.35 1.09 12.09
N SER A 78 -7.02 1.77 13.19
CA SER A 78 -7.07 1.20 14.53
C SER A 78 -8.48 1.24 15.12
N ARG A 79 -8.71 0.46 16.18
CA ARG A 79 -9.96 0.54 16.96
C ARG A 79 -10.23 1.96 17.45
N GLN A 80 -9.20 2.64 17.96
CA GLN A 80 -9.32 4.01 18.47
C GLN A 80 -9.73 5.01 17.38
N ASP A 81 -9.22 4.84 16.15
CA ASP A 81 -9.60 5.70 15.02
C ASP A 81 -11.10 5.57 14.73
N LEU A 82 -11.61 4.34 14.68
CA LEU A 82 -13.03 4.08 14.39
C LEU A 82 -13.94 4.44 15.56
N GLU A 83 -13.53 4.22 16.81
CA GLU A 83 -14.27 4.69 17.99
C GLU A 83 -14.41 6.21 17.98
N SER A 84 -13.37 6.94 17.54
CA SER A 84 -13.41 8.40 17.41
C SER A 84 -14.39 8.84 16.33
N VAL A 85 -14.41 8.17 15.18
CA VAL A 85 -15.40 8.39 14.10
C VAL A 85 -16.82 8.12 14.61
N GLN A 86 -17.02 7.03 15.36
CA GLN A 86 -18.31 6.69 15.94
C GLN A 86 -18.78 7.75 16.95
N ALA A 87 -17.88 8.23 17.81
CA ALA A 87 -18.17 9.26 18.79
C ALA A 87 -18.52 10.62 18.13
N ALA A 88 -17.93 10.91 16.97
CA ALA A 88 -18.27 12.07 16.15
C ALA A 88 -19.60 11.91 15.39
N GLY A 89 -20.18 10.70 15.33
CA GLY A 89 -21.36 10.41 14.53
C GLY A 89 -21.09 10.45 13.02
N GLU A 90 -19.82 10.33 12.63
CA GLU A 90 -19.37 10.39 11.25
C GLU A 90 -19.29 8.99 10.62
N ARG A 91 -19.13 8.95 9.30
CA ARG A 91 -18.81 7.72 8.57
C ARG A 91 -17.68 7.98 7.57
N LEU A 92 -16.79 7.01 7.44
CA LEU A 92 -15.68 7.01 6.52
C LEU A 92 -16.11 6.44 5.17
N ASP A 93 -15.86 7.20 4.12
CA ASP A 93 -15.78 6.69 2.75
C ASP A 93 -14.30 6.46 2.43
N ILE A 94 -13.90 5.19 2.40
CA ILE A 94 -12.49 4.81 2.25
C ILE A 94 -12.22 4.54 0.77
N GLN A 95 -11.40 5.39 0.15
CA GLN A 95 -10.90 5.17 -1.21
C GLN A 95 -9.38 5.01 -1.17
N VAL A 96 -8.88 3.78 -1.21
CA VAL A 96 -7.43 3.53 -1.04
C VAL A 96 -6.82 2.98 -2.31
N LEU A 97 -5.89 3.72 -2.90
CA LEU A 97 -4.98 3.24 -3.92
C LEU A 97 -3.75 2.61 -3.27
N GLY A 98 -3.88 1.34 -2.91
CA GLY A 98 -2.85 0.57 -2.20
C GLY A 98 -3.46 -0.47 -1.28
N LEU A 99 -3.11 -0.44 0.01
CA LEU A 99 -3.58 -1.41 1.00
C LEU A 99 -4.29 -0.70 2.16
N ALA A 100 -5.57 -0.96 2.34
CA ALA A 100 -6.30 -0.62 3.56
C ALA A 100 -6.25 -1.80 4.54
N VAL A 101 -5.75 -1.57 5.75
CA VAL A 101 -5.69 -2.57 6.83
C VAL A 101 -6.58 -2.10 7.98
N ILE A 102 -7.56 -2.90 8.35
CA ILE A 102 -8.33 -2.72 9.58
C ILE A 102 -7.65 -3.57 10.67
N ALA A 103 -7.34 -2.96 11.81
CA ALA A 103 -6.64 -3.65 12.88
C ALA A 103 -7.44 -4.88 13.38
N PRO A 104 -6.76 -5.99 13.73
CA PRO A 104 -7.42 -7.26 14.04
C PRO A 104 -8.29 -7.21 15.30
N ASP A 105 -8.07 -6.22 16.16
CA ASP A 105 -8.86 -5.98 17.36
C ASP A 105 -10.10 -5.11 17.09
N VAL A 106 -10.34 -4.63 15.87
CA VAL A 106 -11.56 -3.88 15.54
C VAL A 106 -12.78 -4.84 15.53
N PRO A 107 -13.81 -4.60 16.35
CA PRO A 107 -15.04 -5.37 16.28
C PRO A 107 -15.76 -5.15 14.93
N PRO A 108 -16.32 -6.19 14.29
CA PRO A 108 -17.04 -6.03 13.02
C PRO A 108 -18.18 -5.00 13.07
N GLU A 109 -18.89 -4.92 14.20
CA GLU A 109 -19.99 -3.97 14.37
C GLU A 109 -19.49 -2.52 14.45
N LEU A 110 -18.31 -2.29 15.02
CA LEU A 110 -17.69 -0.96 15.02
C LEU A 110 -17.35 -0.56 13.58
N ALA A 111 -16.66 -1.44 12.83
CA ALA A 111 -16.31 -1.19 11.43
C ALA A 111 -17.54 -0.92 10.57
N ARG A 112 -18.61 -1.70 10.69
CA ARG A 112 -19.88 -1.50 9.96
C ARG A 112 -20.59 -0.21 10.36
N GLY A 113 -20.48 0.20 11.63
CA GLY A 113 -21.07 1.44 12.12
C GLY A 113 -20.40 2.68 11.54
N THR A 114 -19.09 2.60 11.27
CA THR A 114 -18.24 3.75 10.96
C THR A 114 -17.74 3.79 9.51
N ILE A 115 -17.78 2.70 8.76
CA ILE A 115 -17.31 2.65 7.36
C ILE A 115 -18.54 2.57 6.46
N SER A 116 -18.78 3.65 5.72
CA SER A 116 -19.89 3.78 4.76
C SER A 116 -19.57 3.05 3.46
N SER A 117 -18.35 3.19 2.95
CA SER A 117 -17.91 2.55 1.71
C SER A 117 -16.42 2.19 1.74
N LEU A 118 -16.06 1.16 0.97
CA LEU A 118 -14.67 0.74 0.72
C LEU A 118 -14.53 0.56 -0.80
N HIS A 119 -13.65 1.36 -1.41
CA HIS A 119 -13.37 1.38 -2.84
C HIS A 119 -11.91 1.08 -3.15
#